data_AF-A0A0B7NLX9-F1
#
_entry.id   AF-A0A0B7NLX9-F1
#
_cell.length_a   1.000
_cell.length_b   1.000
_cell.length_c   1.000
_cell.angle_alpha   90.00
_cell.angle_beta   90.00
_cell.angle_gamma   90.00
#
_symmetry.space_group_name_H-M   'P 1'
#
loop_
_entity.id
_entity.type
_entity.pdbx_description
1 polymer ?
#
loop_
_entity_poly.entity_id
_entity_poly.type
_entity_poly.pdbx_seq_one_letter_code
_entity_poly.pdbx_strand_id
1 'polypeptide(L)'
;MKLNENTVLAKKVALVPYKPEHVPRYHEWMKSPFLQEMTASEPLTLEEEYEMQKSWNQDEDKLTFIITSLPSCDSRSLQNIPQKEIKDHNVMIGDANIFLNDQDQDKTFGEIEVMIAEPSYRRTGRGREALAIIMGYGNQGLEIVLAR
;
A
#
# COMPACT_ATOMS: atom_id res chain seq x y z
N MET A 1 12.20 -2.04 3.06
CA MET A 1 11.77 -0.65 2.79
C MET A 1 12.79 0.42 3.20
N LYS A 2 13.93 0.49 2.48
CA LYS A 2 14.83 1.66 2.55
C LYS A 2 14.39 2.80 1.63
N LEU A 3 13.96 2.47 0.41
CA LEU A 3 13.69 3.47 -0.64
C LEU A 3 12.43 4.31 -0.37
N ASN A 4 11.38 3.70 0.17
CA ASN A 4 10.10 4.38 0.42
C ASN A 4 9.89 4.74 1.90
N GLU A 5 10.90 4.62 2.77
CA GLU A 5 10.71 4.70 4.23
C GLU A 5 10.04 6.00 4.71
N ASN A 6 10.32 7.10 4.01
CA ASN A 6 9.84 8.45 4.32
C ASN A 6 8.95 9.01 3.20
N THR A 7 8.48 8.15 2.29
CA THR A 7 7.76 8.57 1.08
C THR A 7 6.25 8.56 1.32
N VAL A 8 5.65 9.75 1.26
CA VAL A 8 4.19 9.93 1.29
C VAL A 8 3.73 10.48 -0.05
N LEU A 9 2.86 9.73 -0.73
CA LEU A 9 2.32 10.13 -2.03
C LEU A 9 0.82 10.37 -1.87
N ALA A 10 0.32 11.56 -2.19
CA ALA A 10 -1.09 11.91 -1.99
C ALA A 10 -1.72 12.54 -3.21
N LYS A 11 -2.89 12.03 -3.59
CA LYS A 11 -3.83 12.65 -4.57
C LYS A 11 -5.26 12.50 -4.06
N LYS A 12 -6.09 11.63 -4.65
CA LYS A 12 -7.43 11.30 -4.09
C LYS A 12 -7.36 10.24 -2.98
N VAL A 13 -6.30 9.44 -2.98
CA VAL A 13 -5.88 8.58 -1.87
C VAL A 13 -4.45 8.94 -1.49
N ALA A 14 -3.99 8.51 -0.32
CA ALA A 14 -2.60 8.63 0.08
C ALA A 14 -1.95 7.25 0.26
N LEU A 15 -0.75 7.09 -0.28
CA LEU A 15 0.13 5.96 -0.02
C LEU A 15 1.15 6.38 1.03
N VAL A 16 1.17 5.66 2.14
CA VAL A 16 2.11 5.88 3.24
C VAL A 16 2.95 4.62 3.47
N PRO A 17 4.18 4.72 3.98
CA PRO A 17 5.03 3.55 4.21
C PRO A 17 4.40 2.61 5.25
N TYR A 18 4.48 1.30 5.05
CA TYR A 18 3.95 0.34 6.01
C TYR A 18 4.80 0.25 7.29
N LYS A 19 4.30 0.88 8.36
CA LYS A 19 4.90 0.91 9.71
C LYS A 19 4.22 -0.05 10.71
N PRO A 20 4.86 -0.36 11.85
CA PRO A 20 4.30 -1.26 12.88
C PRO A 20 2.92 -0.85 13.39
N GLU A 21 2.60 0.45 13.45
CA GLU A 21 1.29 0.97 13.87
C GLU A 21 0.11 0.50 13.01
N HIS A 22 0.37 0.05 11.78
CA HIS A 22 -0.64 -0.47 10.85
C HIS A 22 -0.93 -1.97 11.05
N VAL A 23 -0.02 -2.71 11.68
CA VAL A 23 -0.08 -4.17 11.82
C VAL A 23 -1.41 -4.64 12.45
N PRO A 24 -1.93 -4.04 13.53
CA PRO A 24 -3.19 -4.49 14.11
C PRO A 24 -4.37 -4.43 13.13
N ARG A 25 -4.48 -3.37 12.32
CA ARG A 25 -5.55 -3.25 11.32
C ARG A 25 -5.35 -4.22 10.16
N TYR A 26 -4.11 -4.38 9.71
CA TYR A 26 -3.77 -5.34 8.65
C TYR A 26 -4.11 -6.78 9.07
N HIS A 27 -3.76 -7.15 10.30
CA HIS A 27 -4.10 -8.45 10.88
C HIS A 27 -5.63 -8.68 10.91
N GLU A 28 -6.44 -7.67 11.26
CA GLU A 28 -7.90 -7.80 11.18
C GLU A 28 -8.40 -8.03 9.74
N TRP A 29 -7.76 -7.43 8.73
CA TRP A 29 -8.07 -7.75 7.32
C TRP A 29 -7.72 -9.18 6.98
N MET A 30 -6.55 -9.65 7.40
CA MET A 30 -6.06 -11.01 7.13
C MET A 30 -6.83 -12.09 7.90
N LYS A 31 -7.81 -11.77 8.74
CA LYS A 31 -8.79 -12.74 9.26
C LYS A 31 -9.90 -13.08 8.26
N SER A 32 -10.04 -12.32 7.18
CA SER A 32 -11.09 -12.54 6.17
C SER A 32 -10.66 -13.62 5.17
N PRO A 33 -11.38 -14.75 5.06
CA PRO A 33 -11.05 -15.80 4.08
C PRO A 33 -11.10 -15.29 2.63
N PHE A 34 -12.01 -14.36 2.34
CA PHE A 34 -12.10 -13.73 1.02
C PHE A 34 -10.83 -12.95 0.68
N LEU A 35 -10.25 -12.23 1.64
CA LEU A 35 -9.03 -11.48 1.38
C LEU A 35 -7.84 -12.43 1.22
N GLN A 36 -7.71 -13.41 2.10
CA GLN A 36 -6.70 -14.47 2.01
C GLN A 36 -6.69 -15.17 0.65
N GLU A 37 -7.86 -15.58 0.15
CA GLU A 37 -7.98 -16.23 -1.16
C GLU A 37 -7.56 -15.29 -2.29
N MET A 38 -8.00 -14.03 -2.25
CA MET A 38 -7.71 -13.05 -3.31
C MET A 38 -6.25 -12.60 -3.34
N THR A 39 -5.55 -12.64 -2.20
CA THR A 39 -4.13 -12.26 -2.06
C THR A 39 -3.20 -13.47 -1.92
N ALA A 40 -3.72 -14.70 -2.10
CA ALA A 40 -3.01 -15.95 -1.87
C ALA A 40 -2.22 -15.97 -0.54
N SER A 41 -2.80 -15.41 0.51
CA SER A 41 -2.16 -15.22 1.82
C SER A 41 -2.66 -16.24 2.83
N GLU A 42 -1.76 -16.76 3.66
CA GLU A 42 -2.09 -17.64 4.77
C GLU A 42 -2.34 -16.83 6.06
N PRO A 43 -3.24 -17.28 6.95
CA PRO A 43 -3.44 -16.62 8.23
C PRO A 43 -2.20 -16.71 9.11
N LEU A 44 -1.83 -15.57 9.71
CA LEU A 44 -0.76 -15.47 10.70
C LEU A 44 -1.31 -15.01 12.05
N THR A 45 -0.60 -15.35 13.12
CA THR A 45 -0.79 -14.72 14.43
C THR A 45 -0.38 -13.26 14.39
N LEU A 46 -0.85 -12.45 15.35
CA LEU A 46 -0.51 -11.03 15.40
C LEU A 46 1.02 -10.83 15.55
N GLU A 47 1.67 -11.67 16.34
CA GLU A 47 3.12 -11.66 16.53
C GLU A 47 3.86 -11.98 15.22
N GLU A 48 3.39 -12.98 14.46
CA GLU A 48 3.95 -13.32 13.15
C GLU A 48 3.78 -12.18 12.13
N GLU A 49 2.65 -11.46 12.16
CA GLU A 49 2.43 -10.26 11.32
C GLU A 49 3.45 -9.15 11.65
N TYR A 50 3.80 -8.97 12.92
CA TYR A 50 4.87 -8.03 13.29
C TYR A 50 6.24 -8.47 12.77
N GLU A 51 6.56 -9.76 12.84
CA GLU A 51 7.82 -10.27 12.28
C GLU A 51 7.85 -10.16 10.74
N MET A 52 6.74 -10.42 10.07
CA MET A 52 6.61 -10.23 8.63
C MET A 52 6.70 -8.75 8.24
N GLN A 53 6.10 -7.84 9.02
CA GLN A 53 6.26 -6.41 8.78
C GLN A 53 7.73 -5.98 8.91
N LYS A 54 8.46 -6.49 9.90
CA LYS A 54 9.90 -6.20 10.06
C LYS A 54 10.70 -6.72 8.86
N SER A 55 10.42 -7.94 8.38
CA SER A 55 11.14 -8.51 7.23
C SER A 55 10.90 -7.69 5.96
N TRP A 56 9.64 -7.30 5.67
CA TRP A 56 9.32 -6.43 4.54
C TRP A 56 9.94 -5.02 4.67
N ASN A 57 10.06 -4.53 5.90
CA ASN A 57 10.76 -3.27 6.16
C ASN A 57 12.26 -3.35 5.89
N GLN A 58 12.86 -4.53 5.86
CA GLN A 58 14.27 -4.72 5.52
C GLN A 58 14.50 -5.17 4.08
N ASP A 59 13.44 -5.60 3.40
CA ASP A 59 13.46 -6.03 2.01
C ASP A 59 13.88 -4.88 1.06
N GLU A 60 14.89 -5.13 0.21
CA GLU A 60 15.41 -4.20 -0.78
C GLU A 60 14.75 -4.36 -2.15
N ASP A 61 14.03 -5.46 -2.36
CA ASP A 61 13.36 -5.81 -3.60
C ASP A 61 11.83 -5.69 -3.49
N LYS A 62 11.32 -5.32 -2.30
CA LYS A 62 9.90 -5.05 -2.05
C LYS A 62 9.66 -3.67 -1.44
N LEU A 63 8.67 -2.96 -1.99
CA LEU A 63 8.16 -1.70 -1.44
C LEU A 63 6.69 -1.86 -1.08
N THR A 64 6.35 -1.69 0.19
CA THR A 64 4.97 -1.81 0.69
C THR A 64 4.44 -0.46 1.15
N PHE A 65 3.32 -0.05 0.58
CA PHE A 65 2.57 1.12 1.01
C PHE A 65 1.21 0.73 1.57
N ILE A 66 0.79 1.41 2.62
CA ILE A 66 -0.61 1.40 3.06
C ILE A 66 -1.37 2.47 2.28
N ILE A 67 -2.50 2.08 1.71
CA ILE A 67 -3.46 2.98 1.08
C ILE A 67 -4.36 3.54 2.18
N THR A 68 -4.42 4.86 2.25
CA THR A 68 -5.28 5.60 3.15
C THR A 68 -6.20 6.54 2.38
N SER A 69 -7.39 6.80 2.93
CA SER A 69 -8.37 7.71 2.34
C SER A 69 -9.09 8.47 3.45
N LEU A 70 -9.66 9.63 3.10
CA LEU A 70 -10.67 10.25 3.94
C LEU A 70 -11.84 9.28 4.19
N PRO A 71 -12.46 9.33 5.39
CA PRO A 71 -13.68 8.60 5.71
C PRO A 71 -14.75 8.77 4.62
N SER A 72 -15.52 7.73 4.33
CA SER A 72 -16.58 7.81 3.31
C SER A 72 -17.67 8.86 3.58
N CYS A 73 -17.83 9.30 4.84
CA CYS A 73 -18.73 10.39 5.22
C CYS A 73 -18.12 11.79 5.01
N ASP A 74 -16.82 11.87 4.76
CA ASP A 74 -16.11 13.11 4.54
C ASP A 74 -16.22 13.54 3.07
N SER A 75 -16.84 14.70 2.84
CA SER A 75 -17.05 15.25 1.50
C SER A 75 -15.87 16.07 0.98
N ARG A 76 -14.82 16.25 1.80
CA ARG A 76 -13.61 16.98 1.40
C ARG A 76 -12.85 16.19 0.33
N SER A 77 -12.05 16.90 -0.45
CA SER A 77 -11.02 16.30 -1.29
C SER A 77 -9.73 16.21 -0.50
N LEU A 78 -9.07 15.06 -0.52
CA LEU A 78 -7.75 14.89 0.12
C LEU A 78 -6.72 15.89 -0.41
N GLN A 79 -6.88 16.33 -1.66
CA GLN A 79 -6.05 17.36 -2.30
C GLN A 79 -6.16 18.74 -1.64
N ASN A 80 -7.23 18.98 -0.87
CA ASN A 80 -7.45 20.24 -0.14
C ASN A 80 -6.95 20.16 1.30
N ILE A 81 -6.39 19.02 1.73
CA ILE A 81 -5.85 18.82 3.07
C ILE A 81 -4.33 19.00 3.00
N PRO A 82 -3.72 19.83 3.87
CA PRO A 82 -2.28 19.96 3.94
C PRO A 82 -1.62 18.59 4.16
N GLN A 83 -0.53 18.30 3.45
CA GLN A 83 0.12 16.97 3.50
C GLN A 83 0.48 16.52 4.92
N LYS A 84 0.83 17.48 5.80
CA LYS A 84 1.13 17.25 7.22
C LYS A 84 -0.06 16.76 8.05
N GLU A 85 -1.29 17.05 7.62
CA GLU A 85 -2.56 16.71 8.30
C GLU A 85 -3.25 15.49 7.67
N ILE A 86 -2.70 14.93 6.58
CA ILE A 86 -3.27 13.77 5.88
C ILE A 86 -3.41 12.56 6.81
N LYS A 87 -2.42 12.34 7.69
CA LYS A 87 -2.44 11.21 8.63
C LYS A 87 -3.56 11.33 9.66
N ASP A 88 -3.91 12.55 10.07
CA ASP A 88 -4.90 12.80 11.14
C ASP A 88 -6.34 12.62 10.66
N HIS A 89 -6.56 12.70 9.36
CA HIS A 89 -7.90 12.65 8.76
C HIS A 89 -8.19 11.39 7.97
N ASN A 90 -7.18 10.54 7.72
CA ASN A 90 -7.35 9.37 6.87
C ASN A 90 -7.52 8.09 7.68
N VAL A 91 -8.20 7.13 7.07
CA VAL A 91 -8.31 5.75 7.53
C VAL A 91 -7.57 4.82 6.56
N MET A 92 -7.04 3.72 7.09
CA MET A 92 -6.47 2.65 6.26
C MET A 92 -7.58 1.96 5.48
N ILE A 93 -7.36 1.74 4.18
CA ILE A 93 -8.35 1.10 3.30
C ILE A 93 -7.82 -0.08 2.49
N GLY A 94 -6.51 -0.27 2.47
CA GLY A 94 -5.83 -1.36 1.79
C GLY A 94 -4.33 -1.11 1.72
N ASP A 95 -3.64 -1.78 0.80
CA ASP A 95 -2.21 -1.67 0.58
C ASP A 95 -1.85 -1.79 -0.91
N ALA A 96 -0.64 -1.36 -1.23
CA ALA A 96 -0.08 -1.44 -2.57
C ALA A 96 1.41 -1.81 -2.47
N ASN A 97 1.81 -2.84 -3.21
CA ASN A 97 3.17 -3.38 -3.20
C ASN A 97 3.83 -3.19 -4.57
N ILE A 98 5.14 -2.95 -4.58
CA ILE A 98 5.99 -3.12 -5.77
C ILE A 98 6.99 -4.22 -5.45
N PHE A 99 7.07 -5.23 -6.32
CA PHE A 99 8.08 -6.27 -6.30
C PHE A 99 9.06 -6.04 -7.46
N LEU A 100 10.35 -5.89 -7.18
CA LEU A 100 11.40 -5.56 -8.15
C LEU A 100 12.13 -6.80 -8.72
N ASN A 101 11.55 -7.98 -8.53
CA ASN A 101 12.20 -9.24 -8.87
C ASN A 101 12.07 -9.55 -10.36
N ASP A 102 13.10 -9.21 -11.14
CA ASP A 102 13.37 -9.84 -12.43
C ASP A 102 14.32 -11.04 -12.28
N GLN A 103 14.16 -12.05 -13.14
CA GLN A 103 14.99 -13.27 -13.15
C GLN A 103 16.48 -12.97 -13.41
N ASP A 104 16.77 -11.84 -14.06
CA ASP A 104 18.13 -11.38 -14.40
C ASP A 104 18.70 -10.34 -13.41
N GLN A 105 18.05 -10.10 -12.25
CA GLN A 105 18.36 -9.02 -11.31
C GLN A 105 18.20 -7.60 -11.88
N ASP A 106 17.45 -7.46 -12.98
CA ASP A 106 17.14 -6.15 -13.55
C ASP A 106 16.07 -5.42 -12.73
N LYS A 107 16.52 -4.54 -11.83
CA LYS A 107 15.65 -3.70 -10.99
C LYS A 107 14.88 -2.63 -11.77
N THR A 108 15.05 -2.56 -13.10
CA THR A 108 14.22 -1.72 -13.95
C THR A 108 12.86 -2.35 -14.25
N PHE A 109 12.61 -3.61 -13.88
CA PHE A 109 11.28 -4.22 -13.97
C PHE A 109 10.65 -4.42 -12.59
N GLY A 110 9.32 -4.34 -12.54
CA GLY A 110 8.59 -4.65 -11.31
C GLY A 110 7.12 -4.96 -11.51
N GLU A 111 6.58 -5.76 -10.60
CA GLU A 111 5.17 -6.10 -10.48
C GLU A 111 4.51 -5.23 -9.42
N ILE A 112 3.28 -4.79 -9.69
CA ILE A 112 2.47 -4.02 -8.74
C ILE A 112 1.26 -4.84 -8.32
N GLU A 113 1.09 -4.99 -7.00
CA GLU A 113 -0.11 -5.56 -6.41
C GLU A 113 -0.87 -4.47 -5.64
N VAL A 114 -2.19 -4.43 -5.79
CA VAL A 114 -3.05 -3.45 -5.09
C VAL A 114 -4.27 -4.17 -4.51
N MET A 115 -4.45 -4.04 -3.19
CA MET A 115 -5.63 -4.53 -2.49
C MET A 115 -6.42 -3.36 -1.90
N ILE A 116 -7.76 -3.37 -2.05
CA ILE A 116 -8.67 -2.53 -1.25
C ILE A 116 -9.40 -3.43 -0.26
N ALA A 117 -8.84 -3.54 0.94
CA ALA A 117 -9.33 -4.40 1.99
C ALA A 117 -10.71 -3.96 2.51
N GLU A 118 -10.95 -2.65 2.66
CA GLU A 118 -12.20 -2.13 3.22
C GLU A 118 -13.37 -2.18 2.21
N PRO A 119 -14.45 -2.95 2.48
CA PRO A 119 -15.55 -3.11 1.54
C PRO A 119 -16.23 -1.80 1.13
N SER A 120 -16.38 -0.86 2.06
CA SER A 120 -17.01 0.45 1.84
C SER A 120 -16.23 1.37 0.89
N TYR A 121 -14.99 1.03 0.57
CA TYR A 121 -14.12 1.76 -0.35
C TYR A 121 -13.91 1.02 -1.69
N ARG A 122 -14.34 -0.24 -1.79
CA ARG A 122 -14.31 -1.00 -3.06
C ARG A 122 -15.29 -0.40 -4.06
N ARG A 123 -15.01 -0.54 -5.37
CA ARG A 123 -15.83 0.01 -6.47
C ARG A 123 -16.01 1.54 -6.44
N THR A 124 -15.25 2.28 -5.62
CA THR A 124 -15.29 3.76 -5.57
C THR A 124 -14.21 4.44 -6.41
N GLY A 125 -13.44 3.68 -7.20
CA GLY A 125 -12.32 4.19 -7.99
C GLY A 125 -11.00 4.37 -7.23
N ARG A 126 -10.97 4.14 -5.92
CA ARG A 126 -9.77 4.29 -5.07
C ARG A 126 -8.64 3.32 -5.40
N GLY A 127 -8.94 2.07 -5.75
CA GLY A 127 -7.93 1.12 -6.23
C GLY A 127 -7.24 1.59 -7.52
N ARG A 128 -8.01 2.13 -8.46
CA ARG A 128 -7.47 2.72 -9.70
C ARG A 128 -6.58 3.93 -9.41
N GLU A 129 -6.98 4.78 -8.46
CA GLU A 129 -6.16 5.91 -8.04
C GLU A 129 -4.85 5.45 -7.38
N ALA A 130 -4.92 4.49 -6.44
CA ALA A 130 -3.73 3.93 -5.80
C ALA A 130 -2.75 3.36 -6.83
N LEU A 131 -3.27 2.60 -7.78
CA LEU A 131 -2.49 2.07 -8.91
C LEU A 131 -1.83 3.19 -9.72
N ALA A 132 -2.57 4.25 -10.07
CA ALA A 132 -2.00 5.38 -10.82
C ALA A 132 -0.89 6.12 -10.04
N ILE A 133 -1.02 6.24 -8.71
CA ILE A 133 0.00 6.88 -7.87
C ILE A 133 1.26 6.02 -7.80
N ILE A 134 1.11 4.72 -7.48
CA ILE A 134 2.26 3.82 -7.31
C ILE A 134 3.00 3.57 -8.63
N MET A 135 2.28 3.48 -9.77
CA MET A 135 2.90 3.43 -11.10
C MET A 135 3.69 4.70 -11.40
N GLY A 136 3.15 5.87 -11.05
CA GLY A 136 3.85 7.14 -11.21
C GLY A 136 5.14 7.21 -10.39
N TYR A 137 5.12 6.67 -9.17
CA TYR A 137 6.31 6.56 -8.32
C TYR A 137 7.35 5.60 -8.88
N GLY A 138 6.95 4.42 -9.36
CA GLY A 138 7.86 3.48 -10.01
C GLY A 138 8.54 4.10 -11.24
N ASN A 139 7.78 4.75 -12.11
CA ASN A 139 8.31 5.30 -13.37
C ASN A 139 9.15 6.59 -13.19
N GLN A 140 8.72 7.52 -12.32
CA GLN A 140 9.36 8.84 -12.19
C GLN A 140 10.30 8.96 -10.98
N GLY A 141 10.06 8.16 -9.94
CA GLY A 141 10.86 8.19 -8.71
C GLY A 141 11.96 7.14 -8.66
N LEU A 142 11.80 6.04 -9.41
CA LEU A 142 12.73 4.90 -9.40
C LEU A 142 13.22 4.48 -10.81
N GLU A 143 12.74 5.14 -11.87
CA GLU A 143 13.04 4.81 -13.29
C GLU A 143 12.72 3.34 -13.67
N ILE A 144 11.69 2.75 -13.07
CA ILE A 144 11.24 1.38 -13.33
C ILE A 144 10.28 1.34 -14.54
N VAL A 145 10.58 0.47 -15.50
CA VAL A 145 9.70 0.01 -16.58
C VAL A 145 8.73 -1.04 -16.02
N LEU A 146 7.47 -0.65 -15.87
CA LEU A 146 6.42 -1.53 -15.33
C LEU A 146 5.94 -2.53 -16.39
N ALA A 147 5.90 -3.81 -16.03
CA ALA A 147 5.32 -4.86 -16.87
C ALA A 147 3.81 -4.61 -17.04
N ARG A 148 3.30 -4.80 -18.26
CA ARG A 148 1.90 -4.58 -18.64
C ARG A 148 1.06 -5.85 -18.54
#